data_AF-A0A916XSS4-F1
#
_entry.id   AF-A0A916XSS4-F1
#
_cell.length_a   1.000
_cell.length_b   1.000
_cell.length_c   1.000
_cell.angle_alpha   90.00
_cell.angle_beta   90.00
_cell.angle_gamma   90.00
#
_symmetry.space_group_name_H-M   'P 1'
#
loop_
_entity.id
_entity.type
_entity.pdbx_description
1 polymer ?
#
loop_
_entity_poly.entity_id
_entity_poly.type
_entity_poly.pdbx_seq_one_letter_code
_entity_poly.pdbx_strand_id
1 'polypeptide(L)'
;MARFDCTLPENGERSTGGARRARSFRLAGDRRGSVAVEFAFLALPFFLTIFAIVETSLVFLAELTLDQSVDRVARSVRTGELQKANMTAEDFRADICQGVDFLLDCSKLHIDIRVYPDFGNLDQPTPVQNGDIDTAGFGYQLGGPETINALRVYYKWPIHTDLMRAYLSDMADGSHLLYSMAAFRTEPY
;
A
#
# COMPACT_ATOMS: atom_id res chain seq x y z
N MET A 1 -61.68 52.70 63.00
CA MET A 1 -61.04 54.01 63.32
C MET A 1 -59.58 53.70 63.57
N ALA A 2 -58.57 54.05 62.78
CA ALA A 2 -58.47 54.91 61.61
C ALA A 2 -57.47 54.27 60.62
N ARG A 3 -57.68 54.51 59.32
CA ARG A 3 -56.66 54.39 58.29
C ARG A 3 -55.67 55.56 58.46
N PHE A 4 -54.39 55.32 58.22
CA PHE A 4 -53.46 56.35 57.76
C PHE A 4 -52.66 55.80 56.59
N ASP A 5 -52.69 56.59 55.53
CA ASP A 5 -52.19 56.33 54.19
C ASP A 5 -50.81 56.96 53.99
N CYS A 6 -50.21 56.60 52.85
CA CYS A 6 -49.28 57.38 52.03
C CYS A 6 -47.75 57.29 52.20
N THR A 7 -47.17 56.57 51.23
CA THR A 7 -46.13 56.98 50.24
C THR A 7 -44.65 57.22 50.64
N LEU A 8 -43.83 56.26 50.18
CA LEU A 8 -42.49 56.27 49.52
C LEU A 8 -41.53 57.47 49.65
N PRO A 9 -40.22 57.15 49.64
CA PRO A 9 -39.42 57.54 48.47
C PRO A 9 -38.63 56.38 47.84
N GLU A 10 -38.46 56.49 46.51
CA GLU A 10 -37.50 55.75 45.69
C GLU A 10 -36.05 56.06 46.09
N ASN A 11 -35.17 55.06 46.09
CA ASN A 11 -33.84 55.16 45.49
C ASN A 11 -33.06 53.83 45.52
N GLY A 12 -32.44 53.52 44.38
CA GLY A 12 -31.10 52.90 44.38
C GLY A 12 -31.01 51.42 44.01
N GLU A 13 -30.82 51.19 42.73
CA GLU A 13 -30.25 50.00 42.07
C GLU A 13 -29.30 49.14 42.93
N ARG A 14 -29.50 47.81 42.93
CA ARG A 14 -28.40 46.82 42.91
C ARG A 14 -28.74 45.63 42.04
N SER A 15 -28.19 45.65 40.83
CA SER A 15 -27.86 44.45 40.06
C SER A 15 -26.76 43.68 40.79
N THR A 16 -27.01 42.42 41.16
CA THR A 16 -25.96 41.39 41.23
C THR A 16 -26.59 40.03 40.94
N GLY A 17 -26.10 39.39 39.88
CA GLY A 17 -26.60 38.13 39.35
C GLY A 17 -26.25 36.89 40.18
N GLY A 18 -26.72 35.75 39.70
CA GLY A 18 -26.28 34.45 40.21
C GLY A 18 -27.26 33.31 40.01
N ALA A 19 -27.45 32.85 38.77
CA ALA A 19 -28.05 31.53 38.53
C ALA A 19 -27.57 30.91 37.21
N ARG A 20 -26.25 30.74 37.04
CA ARG A 20 -25.74 29.73 36.10
C ARG A 20 -25.56 28.43 36.86
N ARG A 21 -26.63 27.63 36.91
CA ARG A 21 -26.63 26.28 37.47
C ARG A 21 -25.64 25.45 36.65
N ALA A 22 -24.44 25.25 37.21
CA ALA A 22 -23.39 24.43 36.62
C ALA A 22 -23.92 23.01 36.39
N ARG A 23 -24.13 22.67 35.12
CA ARG A 23 -24.55 21.33 34.68
C ARG A 23 -23.38 20.57 34.05
N SER A 24 -22.19 20.70 34.62
CA SER A 24 -20.95 20.15 34.04
C SER A 24 -20.21 19.13 34.92
N PHE A 25 -20.80 18.64 36.01
CA PHE A 25 -20.13 17.67 36.91
C PHE A 25 -20.83 16.30 37.04
N ARG A 26 -21.71 15.93 36.10
CA ARG A 26 -22.24 14.54 36.04
C ARG A 26 -21.36 13.57 35.26
N LEU A 27 -20.30 14.04 34.61
CA LEU A 27 -19.36 13.20 33.86
C LEU A 27 -18.15 12.74 34.70
N ALA A 28 -17.93 13.32 35.88
CA ALA A 28 -16.74 13.07 36.71
C ALA A 28 -16.87 11.89 37.69
N GLY A 29 -18.05 11.28 37.80
CA GLY A 29 -18.33 10.17 38.74
C GLY A 29 -18.74 8.85 38.08
N ASP A 30 -18.76 8.79 36.75
CA ASP A 30 -19.29 7.63 36.03
C ASP A 30 -18.19 6.59 35.79
N ARG A 31 -18.12 5.56 36.65
CA ARG A 31 -17.15 4.44 36.55
C ARG A 31 -17.19 3.74 35.20
N ARG A 32 -18.33 3.76 34.51
CA ARG A 32 -18.51 3.23 33.15
C ARG A 32 -17.69 4.00 32.11
N GLY A 33 -17.46 5.30 32.30
CA GLY A 33 -16.58 6.11 31.46
C GLY A 33 -15.11 5.76 31.64
N SER A 34 -14.68 5.46 32.88
CA SER A 34 -13.30 4.99 33.17
C SER A 34 -12.99 3.68 32.46
N VAL A 35 -13.91 2.71 32.54
CA VAL A 35 -13.76 1.41 31.87
C VAL A 35 -13.70 1.56 30.35
N ALA A 36 -14.48 2.47 29.76
CA ALA A 36 -14.43 2.75 28.32
C ALA A 36 -13.06 3.32 27.88
N VAL A 37 -12.45 4.19 28.70
CA VAL A 37 -11.12 4.76 28.43
C VAL A 37 -10.03 3.70 28.59
N GLU A 38 -10.10 2.87 29.63
CA GLU A 38 -9.18 1.74 29.85
C GLU A 38 -9.19 0.75 28.68
N PHE A 39 -10.38 0.43 28.17
CA PHE A 39 -10.52 -0.42 27.00
C PHE A 39 -9.98 0.24 25.72
N ALA A 40 -10.20 1.55 25.54
CA ALA A 40 -9.68 2.27 24.37
C ALA A 40 -8.15 2.26 24.32
N PHE A 41 -7.48 2.36 25.47
CA PHE A 41 -6.01 2.26 25.54
C PHE A 41 -5.46 0.89 25.12
N LEU A 42 -6.23 -0.19 25.29
CA LEU A 42 -5.86 -1.53 24.83
C LEU A 42 -6.28 -1.80 23.39
N ALA A 43 -7.46 -1.31 23.00
CA ALA A 43 -8.01 -1.50 21.67
C ALA A 43 -7.15 -0.82 20.60
N LEU A 44 -6.66 0.39 20.86
CA LEU A 44 -5.84 1.15 19.90
C LEU A 44 -4.60 0.37 19.43
N PRO A 45 -3.65 -0.05 20.31
CA PRO A 45 -2.48 -0.80 19.87
C PRO A 45 -2.85 -2.17 19.25
N PHE A 46 -3.92 -2.81 19.72
CA PHE A 46 -4.39 -4.08 19.15
C PHE A 46 -4.82 -3.93 17.68
N PHE A 47 -5.65 -2.92 17.37
CA PHE A 47 -6.05 -2.67 15.99
C PHE A 47 -4.87 -2.24 15.11
N LEU A 48 -3.92 -1.48 15.64
CA LEU A 48 -2.68 -1.15 14.92
C LEU A 48 -1.90 -2.41 14.52
N THR A 49 -1.77 -3.39 15.44
CA THR A 49 -1.12 -4.66 15.12
C THR A 49 -1.90 -5.48 14.09
N ILE A 50 -3.24 -5.50 14.18
CA ILE A 50 -4.06 -6.19 13.16
C ILE A 50 -3.84 -5.57 11.79
N PHE A 51 -3.91 -4.24 11.67
CA PHE A 51 -3.68 -3.57 10.39
C PHE A 51 -2.28 -3.82 9.85
N ALA A 52 -1.26 -3.82 10.72
CA ALA A 52 0.10 -4.17 10.33
C ALA A 52 0.17 -5.60 9.76
N ILE A 53 -0.41 -6.59 10.45
CA ILE A 53 -0.43 -7.99 9.98
C ILE A 53 -1.15 -8.09 8.63
N VAL A 54 -2.30 -7.44 8.48
CA VAL A 54 -3.08 -7.48 7.23
C VAL A 54 -2.32 -6.82 6.08
N GLU A 55 -1.75 -5.62 6.28
CA GLU A 55 -0.98 -4.91 5.24
C GLU A 55 0.23 -5.75 4.81
N THR A 56 1.02 -6.24 5.76
CA THR A 56 2.18 -7.09 5.45
C THR A 56 1.76 -8.39 4.74
N SER A 57 0.65 -9.00 5.15
CA SER A 57 0.13 -10.20 4.47
C SER A 57 -0.29 -9.92 3.02
N LEU A 58 -0.87 -8.75 2.74
CA LEU A 58 -1.23 -8.33 1.39
C LEU A 58 -0.01 -8.09 0.51
N VAL A 59 1.03 -7.45 1.06
CA VAL A 59 2.31 -7.25 0.37
C VAL A 59 2.94 -8.59 -0.02
N PHE A 60 3.04 -9.54 0.92
CA PHE A 60 3.56 -10.88 0.62
C PHE A 60 2.70 -11.64 -0.38
N LEU A 61 1.37 -11.55 -0.28
CA LEU A 61 0.47 -12.19 -1.24
C LEU A 61 0.66 -11.63 -2.65
N ALA A 62 0.85 -10.31 -2.75
CA ALA A 62 1.12 -9.62 -4.01
C ALA A 62 2.45 -10.07 -4.63
N GLU A 63 3.50 -10.18 -3.83
CA GLU A 63 4.81 -10.67 -4.27
C GLU A 63 4.74 -12.12 -4.76
N LEU A 64 4.11 -13.03 -3.99
CA LEU A 64 3.91 -14.42 -4.39
C LEU A 64 3.10 -14.57 -5.69
N THR A 65 2.08 -13.73 -5.85
CA THR A 65 1.25 -13.68 -7.06
C THR A 65 2.06 -13.25 -8.27
N LEU A 66 2.91 -12.23 -8.09
CA LEU A 66 3.80 -11.73 -9.13
C LEU A 66 4.81 -12.82 -9.54
N ASP A 67 5.48 -13.44 -8.57
CA ASP A 67 6.45 -14.52 -8.79
C ASP A 67 5.84 -15.69 -9.55
N GLN A 68 4.64 -16.14 -9.16
CA GLN A 68 3.96 -17.24 -9.82
C GLN A 68 3.64 -16.91 -11.30
N SER A 69 3.23 -15.68 -11.59
CA SER A 69 2.95 -15.25 -12.97
C SER A 69 4.24 -15.16 -13.79
N VAL A 70 5.29 -14.55 -13.24
CA VAL A 70 6.61 -14.45 -13.87
C VAL A 70 7.18 -15.83 -14.17
N ASP A 71 7.11 -16.78 -13.23
CA ASP A 71 7.59 -18.14 -13.44
C ASP A 71 6.82 -18.90 -14.52
N ARG A 72 5.50 -18.69 -14.58
CA ARG A 72 4.65 -19.29 -15.62
C ARG A 72 5.05 -18.79 -17.01
N VAL A 73 5.19 -17.49 -17.16
CA VAL A 73 5.55 -16.86 -18.45
C VAL A 73 7.02 -17.15 -18.79
N ALA A 74 7.92 -17.18 -17.82
CA ALA A 74 9.30 -17.60 -18.04
C ALA A 74 9.38 -19.02 -18.61
N ARG A 75 8.49 -19.95 -18.22
CA ARG A 75 8.43 -21.29 -18.82
C ARG A 75 8.03 -21.27 -20.29
N SER A 76 7.04 -20.46 -20.69
CA SER A 76 6.64 -20.37 -22.10
C SER A 76 7.74 -19.73 -22.97
N VAL A 77 8.51 -18.78 -22.42
CA VAL A 77 9.73 -18.28 -23.08
C VAL A 77 10.78 -19.39 -23.20
N ARG A 78 11.04 -20.16 -22.12
CA ARG A 78 12.05 -21.23 -22.10
C ARG A 78 11.81 -22.28 -23.19
N THR A 79 10.57 -22.68 -23.42
CA THR A 79 10.20 -23.70 -24.41
C THR A 79 10.06 -23.16 -25.84
N GLY A 80 10.19 -21.84 -26.02
CA GLY A 80 10.08 -21.20 -27.33
C GLY A 80 8.64 -21.03 -27.83
N GLU A 81 7.62 -21.24 -27.00
CA GLU A 81 6.21 -21.12 -27.38
C GLU A 81 5.88 -19.71 -27.89
N LEU A 82 6.39 -18.68 -27.20
CA LEU A 82 6.18 -17.28 -27.54
C LEU A 82 6.88 -16.89 -28.85
N GLN A 83 8.09 -17.40 -29.07
CA GLN A 83 8.87 -17.19 -30.29
C GLN A 83 8.22 -17.88 -31.49
N LYS A 84 7.71 -19.11 -31.32
CA LYS A 84 7.00 -19.86 -32.36
C LYS A 84 5.67 -19.21 -32.73
N ALA A 85 5.01 -18.55 -31.78
CA ALA A 85 3.76 -17.83 -31.98
C ALA A 85 3.94 -16.40 -32.52
N ASN A 86 5.17 -15.90 -32.68
CA ASN A 86 5.46 -14.50 -33.03
C ASN A 86 4.75 -13.47 -32.11
N MET A 87 4.65 -13.76 -30.81
CA MET A 87 3.97 -12.89 -29.87
C MET A 87 4.68 -11.54 -29.69
N THR A 88 3.88 -10.46 -29.69
CA THR A 88 4.40 -9.11 -29.49
C THR A 88 4.63 -8.82 -28.00
N ALA A 89 5.24 -7.67 -27.71
CA ALA A 89 5.42 -7.23 -26.32
C ALA A 89 4.07 -7.00 -25.60
N GLU A 90 3.04 -6.61 -26.34
CA GLU A 90 1.68 -6.42 -25.83
C GLU A 90 1.03 -7.76 -25.46
N ASP A 91 1.17 -8.78 -26.30
CA ASP A 91 0.68 -10.13 -26.01
C ASP A 91 1.36 -10.72 -24.78
N PHE A 92 2.69 -10.54 -24.70
CA PHE A 92 3.48 -10.97 -23.55
C PHE A 92 3.04 -10.29 -22.25
N ARG A 93 2.74 -8.98 -22.30
CA ARG A 93 2.19 -8.25 -21.16
C ARG A 93 0.82 -8.78 -20.78
N ALA A 94 -0.05 -9.08 -21.74
CA ALA A 94 -1.38 -9.62 -21.49
C ALA A 94 -1.31 -10.97 -20.74
N ASP A 95 -0.38 -11.85 -21.13
CA ASP A 95 -0.16 -13.14 -20.47
C ASP A 95 0.26 -13.00 -19.00
N ILE A 96 1.21 -12.09 -18.70
CA ILE A 96 1.60 -11.79 -17.31
C ILE A 96 0.41 -11.21 -16.55
N CYS A 97 -0.32 -10.29 -17.17
CA CYS A 97 -1.43 -9.60 -16.55
C CYS A 97 -2.60 -10.52 -16.21
N GLN A 98 -2.88 -11.53 -17.03
CA GLN A 98 -3.89 -12.55 -16.73
C GLN A 98 -3.63 -13.28 -15.40
N GLY A 99 -2.35 -13.45 -15.03
CA GLY A 99 -1.95 -14.11 -13.78
C GLY A 99 -2.10 -13.24 -12.53
N VAL A 100 -2.16 -11.91 -12.68
CA VAL A 100 -2.04 -10.97 -11.55
C VAL A 100 -3.21 -10.00 -11.39
N ASP A 101 -4.11 -9.90 -12.37
CA ASP A 101 -5.21 -8.92 -12.44
C ASP A 101 -6.17 -8.94 -11.23
N PHE A 102 -6.22 -10.05 -10.48
CA PHE A 102 -7.08 -10.14 -9.30
C PHE A 102 -6.58 -9.28 -8.11
N LEU A 103 -5.29 -8.94 -8.07
CA LEU A 103 -4.65 -8.25 -6.95
C LEU A 103 -3.78 -7.07 -7.37
N LEU A 104 -3.20 -7.13 -8.57
CA LEU A 104 -2.25 -6.14 -9.08
C LEU A 104 -2.85 -5.42 -10.29
N ASP A 105 -2.64 -4.10 -10.34
CA ASP A 105 -3.04 -3.29 -11.48
C ASP A 105 -2.00 -3.42 -12.60
N CYS A 106 -2.36 -4.15 -13.65
CA CYS A 106 -1.48 -4.37 -14.80
C CYS A 106 -0.87 -3.09 -15.36
N SER A 107 -1.53 -1.91 -15.27
CA SER A 107 -0.97 -0.64 -15.77
C SER A 107 0.28 -0.17 -15.02
N LYS A 108 0.46 -0.59 -13.77
CA LYS A 108 1.61 -0.24 -12.90
C LYS A 108 2.78 -1.22 -12.99
N LEU A 109 2.66 -2.24 -13.83
CA LEU A 109 3.74 -3.20 -14.10
C LEU A 109 4.75 -2.63 -15.09
N HIS A 110 6.02 -2.70 -14.72
CA HIS A 110 7.14 -2.48 -15.61
C HIS A 110 7.83 -3.82 -15.86
N ILE A 111 7.92 -4.22 -17.11
CA ILE A 111 8.42 -5.52 -17.53
C ILE A 111 9.65 -5.29 -18.40
N ASP A 112 10.70 -6.04 -18.13
CA ASP A 112 11.93 -6.05 -18.91
C ASP A 112 12.36 -7.49 -19.15
N ILE A 113 12.62 -7.84 -20.40
CA ILE A 113 13.17 -9.14 -20.78
C ILE A 113 14.33 -8.94 -21.73
N ARG A 114 15.50 -9.45 -21.34
CA ARG A 114 16.75 -9.27 -22.07
C ARG A 114 17.54 -10.55 -22.22
N VAL A 115 18.33 -10.59 -23.28
CA VAL A 115 19.27 -11.68 -23.58
C VAL A 115 20.64 -11.32 -23.02
N TYR A 116 21.32 -12.29 -22.42
CA TYR A 116 22.64 -12.15 -21.83
C TYR A 116 23.62 -13.16 -22.42
N PRO A 117 24.93 -12.82 -22.47
CA PRO A 117 25.95 -13.75 -22.95
C PRO A 117 26.18 -14.92 -21.98
N ASP A 118 26.06 -14.66 -20.66
CA ASP A 118 26.21 -15.64 -19.59
C ASP A 118 25.47 -15.19 -18.32
N PHE A 119 25.34 -16.11 -17.35
CA PHE A 119 24.68 -15.83 -16.07
C PHE A 119 25.47 -14.88 -15.14
N GLY A 120 26.76 -14.65 -15.39
CA GLY A 120 27.58 -13.72 -14.62
C GLY A 120 27.39 -12.26 -15.04
N ASN A 121 26.85 -12.02 -16.24
CA ASN A 121 26.54 -10.69 -16.78
C ASN A 121 25.10 -10.23 -16.52
N LEU A 122 24.36 -10.93 -15.65
CA LEU A 122 23.00 -10.52 -15.30
C LEU A 122 23.02 -9.19 -14.55
N ASP A 123 22.44 -8.16 -15.15
CA ASP A 123 22.25 -6.87 -14.49
C ASP A 123 21.26 -7.06 -13.32
N GLN A 124 21.78 -6.96 -12.09
CA GLN A 124 21.02 -7.01 -10.85
C GLN A 124 20.60 -5.65 -10.23
N PRO A 125 20.70 -4.46 -10.88
CA PRO A 125 20.29 -3.26 -10.17
C PRO A 125 18.77 -3.27 -9.99
N THR A 126 18.32 -3.11 -8.73
CA THR A 126 17.04 -2.49 -8.44
C THR A 126 17.04 -1.16 -9.19
N PRO A 127 16.21 -0.99 -10.24
CA PRO A 127 16.30 0.13 -11.15
C PRO A 127 15.59 1.32 -10.49
N VAL A 128 16.00 1.71 -9.29
CA VAL A 128 15.42 2.83 -8.56
C VAL A 128 16.39 3.98 -8.68
N GLN A 129 16.01 5.01 -9.43
CA GLN A 129 16.74 6.27 -9.49
C GLN A 129 15.83 7.39 -9.03
N ASN A 130 16.33 8.26 -8.16
CA ASN A 130 15.58 9.39 -7.60
C ASN A 130 14.26 8.99 -6.92
N GLY A 131 14.18 7.77 -6.37
CA GLY A 131 12.99 7.25 -5.69
C GLY A 131 11.85 6.84 -6.62
N ASP A 132 12.14 6.60 -7.89
CA ASP A 132 11.22 6.02 -8.87
C ASP A 132 11.93 4.91 -9.69
N ILE A 133 11.15 4.04 -10.32
CA ILE A 133 11.61 3.04 -11.27
C ILE A 133 12.17 3.75 -12.51
N ASP A 134 13.46 3.62 -12.71
CA ASP A 134 14.14 3.98 -13.93
C ASP A 134 13.96 2.89 -14.98
N THR A 135 13.10 3.16 -15.96
CA THR A 135 12.88 2.28 -17.10
C THR A 135 13.92 2.46 -18.20
N ALA A 136 14.94 3.29 -18.02
CA ALA A 136 15.99 3.47 -19.01
C ALA A 136 16.70 2.13 -19.28
N GLY A 137 16.72 1.73 -20.56
CA GLY A 137 17.31 0.47 -20.98
C GLY A 137 16.44 -0.77 -20.76
N PHE A 138 15.18 -0.60 -20.32
CA PHE A 138 14.21 -1.69 -20.36
C PHE A 138 13.92 -2.04 -21.84
N GLY A 139 13.81 -3.32 -22.12
CA GLY A 139 13.60 -3.84 -23.45
C GLY A 139 12.73 -5.08 -23.46
N TYR A 140 12.24 -5.39 -24.66
CA TYR A 140 11.60 -6.65 -24.98
C TYR A 140 12.47 -7.38 -26.00
N GLN A 141 13.30 -8.29 -25.52
CA GLN A 141 14.19 -9.11 -26.34
C GLN A 141 13.96 -10.57 -26.00
N LEU A 142 13.28 -11.27 -26.90
CA LEU A 142 13.20 -12.73 -26.86
C LEU A 142 14.40 -13.29 -27.61
N GLY A 143 15.31 -13.93 -26.89
CA GLY A 143 16.39 -14.68 -27.51
C GLY A 143 15.89 -15.90 -28.29
N GLY A 144 16.77 -16.43 -29.13
CA GLY A 144 16.55 -17.66 -29.88
C GLY A 144 16.72 -18.93 -29.03
N PRO A 145 16.84 -20.10 -29.68
CA PRO A 145 17.19 -21.34 -29.00
C PRO A 145 18.53 -21.22 -28.26
N GLU A 146 18.64 -21.90 -27.13
CA GLU A 146 19.88 -22.01 -26.35
C GLU A 146 20.47 -20.70 -25.80
N THR A 147 19.74 -19.59 -25.81
CA THR A 147 20.20 -18.30 -25.29
C THR A 147 19.83 -18.12 -23.81
N ILE A 148 20.64 -17.33 -23.08
CA ILE A 148 20.34 -16.96 -21.70
C ILE A 148 19.49 -15.70 -21.70
N ASN A 149 18.36 -15.74 -21.02
CA ASN A 149 17.41 -14.65 -20.91
C ASN A 149 17.16 -14.35 -19.43
N ALA A 150 16.89 -13.10 -19.09
CA ALA A 150 16.33 -12.74 -17.80
C ALA A 150 15.09 -11.88 -17.96
N LEU A 151 14.00 -12.34 -17.36
CA LEU A 151 12.75 -11.63 -17.21
C LEU A 151 12.76 -10.95 -15.83
N ARG A 152 12.50 -9.65 -15.81
CA ARG A 152 12.44 -8.80 -14.64
C ARG A 152 11.12 -8.05 -14.65
N VAL A 153 10.40 -8.11 -13.54
CA VAL A 153 9.11 -7.43 -13.41
C VAL A 153 9.11 -6.62 -12.13
N TYR A 154 8.75 -5.35 -12.26
CA TYR A 154 8.68 -4.37 -11.17
C TYR A 154 7.26 -3.86 -11.04
N TYR A 155 6.81 -3.71 -9.80
CA TYR A 155 5.49 -3.18 -9.50
C TYR A 155 5.53 -2.25 -8.30
N LYS A 156 4.88 -1.09 -8.39
CA LYS A 156 4.72 -0.17 -7.27
C LYS A 156 3.47 -0.52 -6.46
N TRP A 157 3.67 -1.12 -5.28
CA TRP A 157 2.59 -1.46 -4.37
C TRP A 157 2.15 -0.25 -3.54
N PRO A 158 0.88 0.19 -3.65
CA PRO A 158 0.38 1.26 -2.81
C PRO A 158 0.17 0.75 -1.38
N ILE A 159 0.87 1.34 -0.42
CA ILE A 159 0.61 1.07 1.00
C ILE A 159 -0.65 1.82 1.40
N HIS A 160 -1.65 1.10 1.93
CA HIS A 160 -2.97 1.67 2.20
C HIS A 160 -3.02 2.38 3.55
N THR A 161 -2.28 1.86 4.53
CA THR A 161 -2.23 2.42 5.87
C THR A 161 -1.08 3.42 6.02
N ASP A 162 -1.41 4.68 6.36
CA ASP A 162 -0.40 5.74 6.50
C ASP A 162 0.64 5.46 7.58
N LEU A 163 0.24 4.75 8.64
CA LEU A 163 1.19 4.31 9.66
C LEU A 163 2.24 3.35 9.08
N MET A 164 1.82 2.38 8.25
CA MET A 164 2.75 1.44 7.64
C MET A 164 3.56 2.07 6.51
N ARG A 165 3.03 3.12 5.84
CA ARG A 165 3.75 3.86 4.80
C ARG A 165 5.13 4.30 5.29
N ALA A 166 5.21 4.86 6.48
CA ALA A 166 6.47 5.32 7.07
C ALA A 166 7.50 4.20 7.32
N TYR A 167 7.08 2.94 7.40
CA TYR A 167 7.94 1.79 7.69
C TYR A 167 8.22 0.90 6.47
N LEU A 168 7.28 0.82 5.52
CA LEU A 168 7.33 -0.10 4.39
C LEU A 168 7.63 0.60 3.05
N SER A 169 7.48 1.92 2.94
CA SER A 169 7.74 2.60 1.67
C SER A 169 9.24 2.71 1.39
N ASP A 170 9.64 2.37 0.17
CA ASP A 170 11.00 2.53 -0.34
C ASP A 170 11.08 3.50 -1.54
N MET A 171 9.92 4.01 -1.99
CA MET A 171 9.79 4.95 -3.11
C MET A 171 9.42 6.37 -2.66
N ALA A 172 9.73 7.36 -3.49
CA ALA A 172 9.45 8.78 -3.23
C ALA A 172 7.94 9.09 -3.15
N ASP A 173 7.10 8.29 -3.83
CA ASP A 173 5.64 8.41 -3.79
C ASP A 173 4.99 7.69 -2.59
N GLY A 174 5.80 7.10 -1.70
CA GLY A 174 5.32 6.37 -0.54
C GLY A 174 4.75 4.99 -0.87
N SER A 175 5.10 4.43 -2.03
CA SER A 175 4.84 3.03 -2.39
C SER A 175 5.99 2.12 -1.95
N HIS A 176 5.74 0.81 -2.01
CA HIS A 176 6.75 -0.24 -1.82
C HIS A 176 7.00 -0.94 -3.16
N LEU A 177 8.26 -1.16 -3.51
CA LEU A 177 8.64 -1.86 -4.74
C LEU A 177 8.52 -3.37 -4.57
N LEU A 178 7.63 -4.00 -5.34
CA LEU A 178 7.67 -5.44 -5.56
C LEU A 178 8.55 -5.73 -6.76
N TYR A 179 9.40 -6.75 -6.64
CA TYR A 179 10.34 -7.15 -7.67
C TYR A 179 10.35 -8.66 -7.81
N SER A 180 10.23 -9.12 -9.06
CA SER A 180 10.36 -10.54 -9.42
C SER A 180 11.31 -10.71 -10.59
N MET A 181 12.16 -11.73 -10.54
CA MET A 181 13.14 -12.03 -11.58
C MET A 181 13.25 -13.53 -11.85
N ALA A 182 13.19 -13.89 -13.13
CA ALA A 182 13.50 -15.23 -13.61
C ALA A 182 14.63 -15.18 -14.64
N ALA A 183 15.79 -15.75 -14.29
CA ALA A 183 16.90 -15.97 -15.22
C ALA A 183 16.91 -17.42 -15.71
N PHE A 184 17.14 -17.65 -17.00
CA PHE A 184 17.08 -18.98 -17.59
C PHE A 184 17.76 -19.10 -18.94
N ARG A 185 18.00 -20.33 -19.37
CA ARG A 185 18.40 -20.67 -20.74
C ARG A 185 17.22 -21.29 -21.49
N THR A 186 17.00 -20.87 -22.73
CA THR A 186 15.97 -21.44 -23.61
C THR A 186 16.37 -22.83 -24.11
N GLU A 187 15.38 -23.68 -24.36
CA GLU A 187 15.55 -25.03 -24.88
C GLU A 187 15.97 -25.01 -26.37
N PRO A 188 16.55 -26.11 -26.89
CA PRO A 188 16.71 -26.30 -28.33
C PRO A 188 15.36 -26.68 -28.95
N TYR A 189 14.74 -25.78 -29.72
CA TYR A 189 13.36 -25.90 -30.19
C TYR A 189 13.16 -25.67 -31.69
#